data_AF-A0A2T4WIX9-F1
#
_entry.id   AF-A0A2T4WIX9-F1
#
_cell.length_a   1.000
_cell.length_b   1.000
_cell.length_c   1.000
_cell.angle_alpha   90.00
_cell.angle_beta   90.00
_cell.angle_gamma   90.00
#
_symmetry.space_group_name_H-M   'P 1'
#
loop_
_entity.id
_entity.type
_entity.pdbx_description
1 polymer ?
#
loop_
_entity_poly.entity_id
_entity_poly.type
_entity_poly.pdbx_seq_one_letter_code
_entity_poly.pdbx_strand_id
1 'polypeptide(L)'
;MSLKLLNLIAKHMQKITLTLFIAFFCLLHSQLIAQQDFATIEKNINIRASGLYHDLNTTKDSLILKSEGKISYIYSIHNKMKHDIKRRVYASDYKVALRDLDKGKHIFVVVQQALKIVFVVRINGETEVLAAVDNDKK
;
A
#
# COMPACT_ATOMS: atom_id res chain seq x y z
N MET A 1 50.66 28.02 -24.09
CA MET A 1 50.00 26.91 -23.37
C MET A 1 50.37 25.60 -24.09
N SER A 2 50.96 24.62 -23.40
CA SER A 2 51.46 23.38 -24.04
C SER A 2 50.31 22.44 -24.44
N LEU A 3 50.41 21.80 -25.60
CA LEU A 3 49.45 20.80 -26.09
C LEU A 3 49.18 19.68 -25.06
N LYS A 4 50.20 19.33 -24.25
CA LYS A 4 50.06 18.35 -23.16
C LYS A 4 49.14 18.85 -22.04
N LEU A 5 49.19 20.13 -21.71
CA LEU A 5 48.34 20.75 -20.68
C LEU A 5 46.88 20.82 -21.15
N LEU A 6 46.65 21.14 -22.43
CA LEU A 6 45.30 21.17 -23.02
C LEU A 6 44.65 19.77 -23.02
N ASN A 7 45.40 18.73 -23.42
CA ASN A 7 44.91 17.34 -23.42
C ASN A 7 44.65 16.81 -22.00
N LEU A 8 45.45 17.23 -21.01
CA LEU A 8 45.21 16.86 -19.62
C LEU A 8 43.91 17.47 -19.10
N ILE A 9 43.67 18.76 -19.36
CA ILE A 9 42.43 19.45 -18.98
C ILE A 9 41.22 18.81 -19.67
N ALA A 10 41.30 18.53 -20.97
CA ALA A 10 40.22 17.86 -21.72
C ALA A 10 39.88 16.48 -21.13
N LYS A 11 40.90 15.68 -20.77
CA LYS A 11 40.72 14.37 -20.15
C LYS A 11 40.07 14.47 -18.75
N HIS A 12 40.41 15.48 -17.97
CA HIS A 12 39.77 15.74 -16.68
C HIS A 12 38.30 16.17 -16.85
N MET A 13 38.01 17.07 -17.80
CA MET A 13 36.63 17.48 -18.09
C MET A 13 35.77 16.30 -18.54
N GLN A 14 36.29 15.44 -19.43
CA GLN A 14 35.56 14.24 -19.88
C GLN A 14 35.23 13.29 -18.72
N LYS A 15 36.15 13.09 -17.77
CA LYS A 15 35.90 12.26 -16.58
C LYS A 15 34.82 12.85 -15.67
N ILE A 16 34.82 14.17 -15.49
CA ILE A 16 33.82 14.87 -14.68
C ILE A 16 32.44 14.74 -15.32
N THR A 17 32.35 15.00 -16.64
CA THR A 17 31.10 14.85 -17.39
C THR A 17 30.58 13.42 -17.34
N LEU A 18 31.44 12.42 -17.50
CA LEU A 18 31.06 11.00 -17.40
C LEU A 18 30.52 10.66 -16.00
N THR A 19 31.20 11.15 -14.95
CA THR A 19 30.79 10.93 -13.56
C THR A 19 29.42 11.57 -13.27
N LEU A 20 29.20 12.80 -13.74
CA LEU A 20 27.91 13.49 -13.63
C LEU A 20 26.80 12.75 -14.40
N PHE A 21 27.11 12.23 -15.58
CA PHE A 21 26.16 11.48 -16.40
C PHE A 21 25.74 10.17 -15.73
N ILE A 22 26.68 9.44 -15.12
CA ILE A 22 26.40 8.22 -14.36
C ILE A 22 25.56 8.54 -13.12
N ALA A 23 25.93 9.58 -12.35
CA ALA A 23 25.17 9.98 -11.17
C ALA A 23 23.73 10.38 -11.52
N PHE A 24 23.53 11.12 -12.63
CA PHE A 24 22.21 11.47 -13.13
C PHE A 24 21.40 10.21 -13.51
N PHE A 25 22.00 9.25 -14.20
CA PHE A 25 21.35 7.98 -14.51
C PHE A 25 20.98 7.16 -13.27
N CYS A 26 21.83 7.13 -12.24
CA CYS A 26 21.52 6.45 -10.98
C CYS A 26 20.33 7.10 -10.24
N LEU A 27 20.26 8.43 -10.21
CA LEU A 27 19.16 9.16 -9.58
C LEU A 27 17.82 8.97 -10.32
N LEU A 28 17.85 8.79 -11.64
CA LEU A 28 16.66 8.45 -12.42
C LEU A 28 16.14 7.03 -12.12
N HIS A 29 17.01 6.10 -11.73
CA HIS A 29 16.63 4.71 -11.46
C HIS A 29 16.23 4.43 -10.01
N SER A 30 16.46 5.35 -9.07
CA SER A 30 16.14 5.14 -7.65
C SER A 30 14.65 5.20 -7.28
N GLN A 31 13.73 5.36 -8.24
CA GLN A 31 12.32 5.64 -7.93
C GLN A 31 11.39 4.42 -7.82
N LEU A 32 11.86 3.18 -7.89
CA LEU A 32 10.97 2.01 -8.03
C LEU A 32 11.30 0.80 -7.15
N ILE A 33 11.68 1.01 -5.88
CA ILE A 33 11.43 -0.02 -4.87
C ILE A 33 9.99 0.19 -4.39
N ALA A 34 9.03 -0.34 -5.14
CA ALA A 34 7.63 -0.33 -4.74
C ALA A 34 7.48 -1.17 -3.46
N GLN A 35 7.33 -0.51 -2.32
CA GLN A 35 6.94 -1.18 -1.08
C GLN A 35 5.60 -1.87 -1.35
N GLN A 36 5.53 -3.17 -1.05
CA GLN A 36 4.30 -3.94 -1.20
C GLN A 36 3.20 -3.31 -0.34
N ASP A 37 2.05 -3.02 -0.94
CA ASP A 37 0.88 -2.49 -0.23
C ASP A 37 0.48 -3.45 0.91
N PHE A 38 0.24 -2.90 2.12
CA PHE A 38 -0.22 -3.69 3.27
C PHE A 38 -1.51 -4.47 2.96
N ALA A 39 -2.43 -3.82 2.25
CA ALA A 39 -3.67 -4.42 1.78
C ALA A 39 -4.08 -3.88 0.41
N THR A 40 -4.89 -4.66 -0.31
CA THR A 40 -5.56 -4.25 -1.55
C THR A 40 -7.07 -4.44 -1.44
N ILE A 41 -7.83 -3.71 -2.27
CA ILE A 41 -9.29 -3.71 -2.23
C ILE A 41 -9.87 -4.00 -3.62
N GLU A 42 -10.80 -4.95 -3.69
CA GLU A 42 -11.63 -5.19 -4.86
C GLU A 42 -12.98 -4.51 -4.61
N LYS A 43 -13.19 -3.35 -5.25
CA LYS A 43 -14.36 -2.50 -5.03
C LYS A 43 -15.66 -3.18 -5.43
N ASN A 44 -16.74 -2.88 -4.71
CA ASN A 44 -18.08 -3.17 -5.19
C ASN A 44 -18.43 -2.19 -6.32
N ILE A 45 -18.77 -2.73 -7.49
CA ILE A 45 -19.13 -1.95 -8.69
C ILE A 45 -20.65 -1.84 -8.91
N ASN A 46 -21.47 -2.39 -8.01
CA ASN A 46 -22.92 -2.36 -8.15
C ASN A 46 -23.42 -0.93 -7.94
N ILE A 47 -24.10 -0.38 -8.94
CA ILE A 47 -24.69 0.97 -8.88
C ILE A 47 -25.65 1.15 -7.69
N ARG A 48 -26.31 0.09 -7.23
CA ARG A 48 -27.21 0.14 -6.07
C ARG A 48 -26.46 0.31 -4.74
N ALA A 49 -25.15 0.12 -4.74
CA ALA A 49 -24.27 0.30 -3.58
C ALA A 49 -23.50 1.63 -3.63
N SER A 50 -23.82 2.53 -4.56
CA SER A 50 -23.11 3.81 -4.75
C SER A 50 -23.09 4.71 -3.51
N GLY A 51 -24.10 4.58 -2.64
CA GLY A 51 -24.18 5.32 -1.38
C GLY A 51 -23.20 4.87 -0.29
N LEU A 52 -22.31 3.90 -0.56
CA LEU A 52 -21.21 3.50 0.32
C LEU A 52 -19.84 3.70 -0.35
N TYR A 53 -19.15 4.74 0.09
CA TYR A 53 -17.73 4.90 -0.15
C TYR A 53 -16.92 3.94 0.74
N HIS A 54 -16.01 3.20 0.12
CA HIS A 54 -15.17 2.20 0.79
C HIS A 54 -13.77 2.20 0.16
N ASP A 55 -12.76 2.66 0.88
CA ASP A 55 -11.39 2.77 0.35
C ASP A 55 -10.34 2.47 1.41
N LEU A 56 -9.13 2.17 0.96
CA LEU A 56 -7.99 2.08 1.86
C LEU A 56 -7.40 3.47 2.08
N ASN A 57 -6.91 3.72 3.30
CA ASN A 57 -6.12 4.93 3.57
C ASN A 57 -4.78 4.91 2.81
N THR A 58 -4.01 5.99 2.93
CA THR A 58 -2.72 6.15 2.22
C THR A 58 -1.74 5.01 2.49
N THR A 59 -1.61 4.57 3.74
CA THR A 59 -0.72 3.47 4.15
C THR A 59 -1.30 2.08 3.93
N LYS A 60 -2.52 1.99 3.38
CA LYS A 60 -3.26 0.75 3.11
C LYS A 60 -3.53 -0.14 4.33
N ASP A 61 -3.36 0.36 5.54
CA ASP A 61 -3.53 -0.39 6.80
C ASP A 61 -4.89 -0.16 7.48
N SER A 62 -5.74 0.68 6.88
CA SER A 62 -7.08 0.96 7.37
C SER A 62 -8.09 1.02 6.24
N LEU A 63 -9.25 0.40 6.43
CA LEU A 63 -10.42 0.54 5.55
C LEU A 63 -11.29 1.70 6.05
N ILE A 64 -11.49 2.69 5.19
CA ILE A 64 -12.31 3.88 5.39
C ILE A 64 -13.69 3.61 4.79
N LEU A 65 -14.73 3.76 5.60
CA LEU A 65 -16.11 3.66 5.17
C LEU A 65 -16.79 4.99 5.39
N LYS A 66 -17.47 5.48 4.35
CA LYS A 66 -18.37 6.64 4.45
C LYS A 66 -19.65 6.29 3.71
N SER A 67 -20.78 6.57 4.32
CA SER A 67 -22.09 6.22 3.82
C SER A 67 -22.98 7.45 3.79
N GLU A 68 -23.79 7.57 2.74
CA GLU A 68 -24.87 8.56 2.67
C GLU A 68 -25.95 8.30 3.74
N GLY A 69 -26.05 7.05 4.21
CA GLY A 69 -26.91 6.63 5.32
C GLY A 69 -26.11 6.18 6.55
N LYS A 70 -26.81 5.62 7.55
CA LYS A 70 -26.14 5.00 8.70
C LYS A 70 -25.67 3.59 8.33
N ILE A 71 -24.41 3.31 8.61
CA ILE A 71 -23.86 1.96 8.66
C ILE A 71 -24.34 1.32 9.96
N SER A 72 -25.22 0.34 9.89
CA SER A 72 -25.74 -0.34 11.08
C SER A 72 -24.79 -1.42 11.57
N TYR A 73 -24.14 -2.13 10.65
CA TYR A 73 -23.34 -3.30 10.97
C TYR A 73 -22.22 -3.53 9.95
N ILE A 74 -21.09 -4.05 10.43
CA ILE A 74 -19.96 -4.45 9.60
C ILE A 74 -19.48 -5.81 10.09
N TYR A 75 -19.22 -6.70 9.15
CA TYR A 75 -18.51 -7.93 9.44
C TYR A 75 -17.60 -8.36 8.30
N SER A 76 -16.56 -9.12 8.64
CA SER A 76 -15.71 -9.81 7.67
C SER A 76 -15.97 -11.30 7.71
N ILE A 77 -15.73 -11.97 6.59
CA ILE A 77 -15.68 -13.42 6.49
C ILE A 77 -14.28 -13.78 5.97
N HIS A 78 -13.54 -14.55 6.77
CA HIS A 78 -12.25 -15.12 6.42
C HIS A 78 -12.26 -16.65 6.60
N ASN A 79 -11.36 -17.35 5.88
CA ASN A 79 -11.30 -18.82 5.93
C ASN A 79 -10.90 -19.35 7.32
N LYS A 80 -10.22 -18.52 8.13
CA LYS A 80 -9.92 -18.82 9.54
C LYS A 80 -10.83 -17.95 10.42
N MET A 81 -11.72 -18.58 11.18
CA MET A 81 -12.72 -17.89 12.01
C MET A 81 -12.15 -17.10 13.21
N LYS A 82 -10.83 -17.00 13.36
CA LYS A 82 -10.22 -16.58 14.63
C LYS A 82 -10.32 -15.07 14.86
N HIS A 83 -10.35 -14.25 13.80
CA HIS A 83 -10.25 -12.78 13.90
C HIS A 83 -11.25 -12.03 13.00
N ASP A 84 -12.47 -12.53 12.86
CA ASP A 84 -13.50 -11.86 12.07
C ASP A 84 -13.97 -10.56 12.74
N ILE A 85 -14.00 -9.48 11.95
CA ILE A 85 -14.66 -8.25 12.34
C ILE A 85 -16.14 -8.54 12.48
N LYS A 86 -16.71 -8.09 13.60
CA LYS A 86 -18.14 -8.18 13.86
C LYS A 86 -18.53 -7.01 14.75
N ARG A 87 -19.03 -5.91 14.15
CA ARG A 87 -19.22 -4.62 14.83
C ARG A 87 -20.53 -3.97 14.44
N ARG A 88 -21.17 -3.36 15.44
CA ARG A 88 -22.34 -2.49 15.32
C ARG A 88 -21.84 -1.04 15.42
N VAL A 89 -22.15 -0.21 14.43
CA VAL A 89 -21.51 1.09 14.25
C VAL A 89 -22.50 2.24 14.48
N TYR A 90 -23.64 2.22 13.78
CA TYR A 90 -24.66 3.27 13.80
C TYR A 90 -24.15 4.70 13.49
N ALA A 91 -23.14 4.81 12.63
CA ALA A 91 -22.56 6.06 12.17
C ALA A 91 -22.53 6.12 10.63
N SER A 92 -22.41 7.32 10.07
CA SER A 92 -22.23 7.54 8.62
C SER A 92 -20.78 7.37 8.18
N ASP A 93 -19.82 7.44 9.11
CA ASP A 93 -18.41 7.15 8.86
C ASP A 93 -17.88 6.10 9.83
N TYR A 94 -16.92 5.32 9.37
CA TYR A 94 -16.24 4.34 10.20
C TYR A 94 -14.87 3.99 9.63
N LYS A 95 -13.91 3.74 10.52
CA LYS A 95 -12.58 3.24 10.16
C LYS A 95 -12.39 1.87 10.77
N VAL A 96 -11.96 0.93 9.94
CA VAL A 96 -11.59 -0.42 10.34
C VAL A 96 -10.07 -0.53 10.25
N ALA A 97 -9.40 -0.79 11.36
CA ALA A 97 -7.99 -1.15 11.35
C ALA A 97 -7.81 -2.56 10.76
N LEU A 98 -6.85 -2.72 9.86
CA LEU A 98 -6.61 -4.00 9.16
C LEU A 98 -5.41 -4.77 9.72
N ARG A 99 -4.62 -4.17 10.62
CA ARG A 99 -3.40 -4.74 11.18
C ARG A 99 -3.63 -6.01 12.02
N ASP A 100 -4.79 -6.11 12.65
CA ASP A 100 -5.15 -7.24 13.50
C ASP A 100 -5.80 -8.40 12.72
N LEU A 101 -5.91 -8.27 11.38
CA LEU A 101 -6.49 -9.29 10.52
C LEU A 101 -5.41 -10.22 9.96
N ASP A 102 -5.73 -11.51 9.93
CA ASP A 102 -4.87 -12.52 9.32
C ASP A 102 -4.59 -12.20 7.84
N LYS A 103 -3.39 -12.55 7.35
CA LYS A 103 -3.06 -12.45 5.93
C LYS A 103 -4.05 -13.26 5.08
N GLY A 104 -4.44 -12.71 3.93
CA GLY A 104 -5.28 -13.38 2.96
C GLY A 104 -6.55 -12.61 2.57
N LYS A 105 -7.51 -13.32 1.98
CA LYS A 105 -8.76 -12.76 1.47
C LYS A 105 -9.78 -12.59 2.60
N HIS A 106 -10.29 -11.37 2.76
CA HIS A 106 -11.39 -11.03 3.66
C HIS A 106 -12.57 -10.50 2.86
N ILE A 107 -13.74 -11.12 3.01
CA ILE A 107 -14.97 -10.62 2.41
C ILE A 107 -15.63 -9.70 3.42
N PHE A 108 -15.66 -8.41 3.13
CA PHE A 108 -16.34 -7.43 3.96
C PHE A 108 -17.81 -7.32 3.57
N VAL A 109 -18.67 -7.27 4.58
CA VAL A 109 -20.09 -7.00 4.42
C VAL A 109 -20.45 -5.81 5.30
N VAL A 110 -20.91 -4.75 4.64
CA VAL A 110 -21.37 -3.52 5.28
C VAL A 110 -22.88 -3.42 5.11
N VAL A 111 -23.60 -3.24 6.22
CA VAL A 111 -25.05 -3.09 6.23
C VAL A 111 -25.42 -1.62 6.34
N GLN A 112 -26.07 -1.11 5.29
CA GLN A 112 -26.59 0.25 5.21
C GLN A 112 -28.08 0.18 4.89
N GLN A 113 -28.96 0.69 5.76
CA GLN A 113 -30.41 0.79 5.50
C GLN A 113 -31.02 -0.52 4.92
N ALA A 114 -30.68 -1.67 5.52
CA ALA A 114 -31.06 -3.02 5.09
C ALA A 114 -30.39 -3.57 3.81
N LEU A 115 -29.60 -2.77 3.08
CA LEU A 115 -28.73 -3.25 2.01
C LEU A 115 -27.47 -3.88 2.60
N LYS A 116 -27.09 -5.04 2.08
CA LYS A 116 -25.80 -5.70 2.36
C LYS A 116 -24.87 -5.45 1.19
N ILE A 117 -23.86 -4.62 1.40
CA ILE A 117 -22.86 -4.26 0.39
C ILE A 117 -21.61 -5.09 0.66
N VAL A 118 -21.16 -5.82 -0.37
CA VAL A 118 -20.08 -6.81 -0.24
C VAL A 118 -18.90 -6.43 -1.12
N PHE A 119 -17.70 -6.45 -0.56
CA PHE A 119 -16.45 -6.22 -1.31
C PHE A 119 -15.31 -7.01 -0.65
N VAL A 120 -14.17 -7.10 -1.33
CA VAL A 120 -13.03 -7.89 -0.84
C VAL A 120 -11.90 -6.95 -0.43
N VAL A 121 -11.29 -7.25 0.71
CA VAL A 121 -10.01 -6.68 1.12
C VAL A 121 -9.02 -7.84 1.26
N ARG A 122 -7.86 -7.73 0.63
CA ARG A 122 -6.78 -8.71 0.74
C ARG A 122 -5.69 -8.14 1.62
N ILE A 123 -5.36 -8.83 2.69
CA ILE A 123 -4.29 -8.46 3.62
C ILE A 123 -3.01 -9.17 3.18
N ASN A 124 -2.02 -8.40 2.76
CA ASN A 124 -0.69 -8.88 2.41
C ASN A 124 0.21 -8.91 3.66
N GLY A 125 -0.05 -7.99 4.59
CA GLY A 125 0.70 -7.76 5.83
C GLY A 125 1.98 -6.93 5.59
N GLU A 126 2.78 -6.77 6.65
CA GLU A 126 4.06 -6.07 6.52
C GLU A 126 5.04 -6.95 5.73
N THR A 127 5.76 -6.34 4.79
CA THR A 127 6.93 -6.95 4.16
C THR A 127 7.96 -7.13 5.27
N GLU A 128 8.26 -8.37 5.62
CA GLU A 128 9.47 -8.67 6.37
C GLU A 128 10.64 -8.27 5.47
N VAL A 129 11.12 -7.04 5.64
CA VAL A 129 12.46 -6.68 5.18
C VAL A 129 13.34 -7.61 5.98
N LEU A 130 13.79 -8.71 5.37
CA LEU A 130 14.84 -9.55 5.89
C LEU A 130 15.99 -8.59 6.18
N ALA A 131 16.11 -8.16 7.43
CA ALA A 131 17.35 -7.61 7.92
C ALA A 131 18.33 -8.75 7.70
N ALA A 132 19.18 -8.61 6.68
CA ALA A 132 20.37 -9.41 6.54
C ALA A 132 21.22 -9.11 7.79
N VAL A 133 20.89 -9.79 8.88
CA VAL A 133 21.75 -9.93 10.03
C VAL A 133 22.83 -10.88 9.55
N ASP A 134 23.91 -10.24 9.13
CA ASP A 134 25.26 -10.78 9.06
C ASP A 134 25.49 -11.71 10.27
N ASN A 135 25.29 -13.00 10.04
CA ASN A 135 25.67 -14.08 10.94
C ASN A 135 26.79 -14.85 10.28
N ASP A 136 27.91 -14.17 9.99
CA ASP A 136 29.18 -14.84 9.81
C ASP A 136 30.08 -14.58 11.02
N LYS A 137 29.80 -15.33 12.09
CA LYS A 137 30.79 -15.65 13.12
C LYS A 137 30.56 -17.08 13.60
N LYS A 138 31.34 -18.01 13.06
CA LYS A 138 31.82 -19.16 13.82
C LYS A 138 33.25 -19.51 13.44
#